data_AF-A0A821WZK5-F1
#
_entry.id   AF-A0A821WZK5-F1
#
_cell.length_a   1.000
_cell.length_b   1.000
_cell.length_c   1.000
_cell.angle_alpha   90.00
_cell.angle_beta   90.00
_cell.angle_gamma   90.00
#
_symmetry.space_group_name_H-M   'P 1'
#
loop_
_entity.id
_entity.type
_entity.pdbx_description
1 polymer ?
#
loop_
_entity_poly.entity_id
_entity_poly.type
_entity_poly.pdbx_seq_one_letter_code
_entity_poly.pdbx_strand_id
1 'polypeptide(L)'
;MTKPFPADVYANVVMKKHIAGHYIRIPCEHDVGSCTYSVCTNKTQVYPDLFDNNYDSKKCPSIPPATYSVSNLVLDVKKSIPSIADGQFRINVDFLSNAAGHLGCLYLDVNLK
;
A
#
# COMPACT_ATOMS: atom_id res chain seq x y z
N MET A 1 16.17 19.91 0.53
CA MET A 1 14.78 20.41 0.68
C MET A 1 13.85 19.30 0.27
N THR A 2 13.21 18.65 1.22
CA THR A 2 12.21 17.61 0.97
C THR A 2 10.88 18.30 0.64
N LYS A 3 10.22 17.92 -0.45
CA LYS A 3 8.99 18.58 -0.95
C LYS A 3 7.76 18.00 -0.24
N PRO A 4 6.72 18.81 0.04
CA PRO A 4 5.47 18.34 0.66
C PRO A 4 4.84 17.20 -0.13
N PHE A 5 4.18 16.28 0.57
CA PHE A 5 3.51 15.14 -0.05
C PHE A 5 2.35 15.63 -0.94
N PRO A 6 2.23 15.18 -2.21
CA PRO A 6 1.19 15.67 -3.12
C PRO A 6 -0.23 15.30 -2.67
N ALA A 7 -1.23 16.04 -3.14
CA ALA A 7 -2.64 15.73 -2.88
C ALA A 7 -3.18 14.56 -3.69
N ASP A 8 -2.53 14.27 -4.81
CA ASP A 8 -2.95 13.33 -5.83
C ASP A 8 -2.03 12.10 -5.84
N VAL A 9 -1.91 11.41 -4.71
CA VAL A 9 -1.10 10.19 -4.65
C VAL A 9 -1.91 8.94 -4.97
N TYR A 10 -1.33 8.11 -5.83
CA TYR A 10 -1.84 6.81 -6.24
C TYR A 10 -0.83 5.73 -5.88
N ALA A 11 -1.33 4.58 -5.39
CA ALA A 11 -0.56 3.38 -5.20
C ALA A 11 -0.92 2.39 -6.32
N ASN A 12 0.01 2.12 -7.23
CA ASN A 12 -0.12 1.10 -8.26
C ASN A 12 0.47 -0.21 -7.74
N VAL A 13 -0.39 -1.19 -7.49
CA VAL A 13 -0.02 -2.50 -6.95
C VAL A 13 0.09 -3.49 -8.10
N VAL A 14 1.21 -4.21 -8.14
CA VAL A 14 1.41 -5.38 -9.01
C VAL A 14 1.66 -6.59 -8.12
N MET A 15 0.67 -7.48 -8.08
CA MET A 15 0.72 -8.71 -7.31
C MET A 15 0.96 -9.90 -8.25
N LYS A 16 1.91 -10.76 -7.89
CA LYS A 16 2.21 -12.00 -8.62
C LYS A 16 2.20 -13.18 -7.66
N LYS A 17 1.59 -14.29 -8.06
CA LYS A 17 1.61 -15.56 -7.33
C LYS A 17 2.58 -16.55 -7.97
N HIS A 18 3.34 -17.26 -7.17
CA HIS A 18 4.16 -18.38 -7.64
C HIS A 18 3.30 -19.63 -7.86
N ILE A 19 3.24 -20.10 -9.10
CA ILE A 19 2.49 -21.29 -9.51
C ILE A 19 3.36 -22.08 -10.48
N ALA A 20 3.59 -23.37 -10.19
CA ALA A 20 4.34 -24.28 -11.05
C ALA A 20 5.71 -23.74 -11.55
N GLY A 21 6.47 -23.08 -10.68
CA GLY A 21 7.81 -22.55 -11.02
C GLY A 21 7.81 -21.15 -11.64
N HIS A 22 6.64 -20.53 -11.87
CA HIS A 22 6.51 -19.23 -12.51
C HIS A 22 5.73 -18.23 -11.65
N TYR A 23 6.04 -16.94 -11.79
CA TYR A 23 5.27 -15.86 -11.18
C TYR A 23 4.22 -15.32 -12.14
N ILE A 24 2.95 -15.61 -11.83
CA ILE A 24 1.80 -15.19 -12.62
C ILE A 24 1.19 -13.94 -12.00
N ARG A 25 0.98 -12.89 -12.82
CA ARG A 25 0.32 -11.66 -12.37
C ARG A 25 -1.14 -11.95 -12.06
N ILE A 26 -1.60 -11.52 -10.89
CA ILE A 26 -2.98 -11.62 -10.47
C ILE A 26 -3.73 -10.37 -10.95
N PRO A 27 -4.83 -10.49 -11.71
CA PRO A 27 -5.62 -9.34 -12.15
C PRO A 27 -6.24 -8.61 -10.94
N CYS A 28 -6.69 -7.38 -11.16
CA CYS A 28 -7.47 -6.66 -10.15
C CYS A 28 -8.92 -7.14 -10.21
N GLU A 29 -9.40 -7.75 -9.12
CA GLU A 29 -10.81 -8.14 -8.97
C GLU A 29 -11.30 -7.75 -7.58
N HIS A 30 -12.41 -7.01 -7.51
CA HIS A 30 -13.02 -6.59 -6.24
C HIS A 30 -12.02 -5.95 -5.26
N ASP A 31 -11.19 -5.03 -5.75
CA ASP A 31 -10.12 -4.35 -4.99
C ASP A 31 -9.02 -5.27 -4.46
N VAL A 32 -8.85 -6.47 -5.03
CA VAL A 32 -7.80 -7.44 -4.69
C VAL A 32 -6.95 -7.77 -5.93
N GLY A 33 -5.62 -7.85 -5.76
CA GLY A 33 -4.67 -8.22 -6.82
C GLY A 33 -3.87 -7.05 -7.35
N SER A 34 -3.66 -6.97 -8.67
CA SER A 34 -2.87 -5.89 -9.29
C SER A 34 -3.71 -4.64 -9.58
N CYS A 35 -4.09 -3.90 -8.55
CA CYS A 35 -4.99 -2.74 -8.62
C CYS A 35 -4.27 -1.39 -8.46
N THR A 36 -4.92 -0.30 -8.85
CA THR A 36 -4.47 1.07 -8.56
C THR A 36 -5.41 1.73 -7.56
N TYR A 37 -4.88 2.24 -6.46
CA TYR A 37 -5.65 2.87 -5.39
C TYR A 37 -5.28 4.34 -5.26
N SER A 38 -6.25 5.21 -4.96
CA SER A 38 -5.95 6.58 -4.57
C SER A 38 -5.74 6.65 -3.06
N VAL A 39 -4.53 7.07 -2.66
CA VAL A 39 -4.08 7.10 -1.25
C VAL A 39 -4.77 8.21 -0.48
N CYS A 40 -5.05 9.33 -1.13
CA CYS A 40 -5.56 10.53 -0.49
C CYS A 40 -7.07 10.75 -0.68
N THR A 41 -7.86 9.69 -0.87
CA THR A 41 -9.31 9.84 -1.04
C THR A 41 -9.99 10.33 0.24
N ASN A 42 -10.99 11.19 0.05
CA ASN A 42 -11.84 11.85 1.06
C ASN A 42 -12.73 10.87 1.85
N LYS A 43 -12.33 9.62 2.02
CA LYS A 43 -13.06 8.66 2.83
C LYS A 43 -12.79 9.02 4.28
N THR A 44 -13.87 9.06 5.06
CA THR A 44 -13.94 9.01 6.53
C THR A 44 -13.29 7.73 7.07
N GLN A 45 -12.05 7.46 6.66
CA GLN A 45 -11.26 6.36 7.14
C GLN A 45 -10.70 6.80 8.49
N VAL A 46 -11.15 6.11 9.53
CA VAL A 46 -10.51 6.20 10.84
C VAL A 46 -9.13 5.59 10.67
N TYR A 47 -8.12 6.44 10.53
CA TYR A 47 -6.74 6.00 10.58
C TYR A 47 -6.43 5.61 12.03
N PRO A 48 -6.00 4.36 12.30
CA PRO A 48 -5.44 4.03 13.59
C PRO A 48 -4.20 4.90 13.81
N ASP A 49 -3.95 5.30 15.06
CA ASP A 49 -2.74 6.05 15.43
C ASP A 49 -1.54 5.09 15.34
N LEU A 50 -1.01 4.92 14.12
CA LEU A 50 0.10 4.01 13.83
C LEU A 50 1.47 4.68 13.97
N PHE A 51 1.51 6.01 14.01
CA PHE A 51 2.76 6.76 14.05
C PHE A 51 3.06 7.21 15.47
N ASP A 52 4.28 6.95 15.93
CA ASP A 52 4.76 7.28 17.28
C ASP A 52 4.71 8.81 17.58
N ASN A 53 4.51 9.66 16.56
CA ASN A 53 4.67 11.11 16.62
C ASN A 53 3.37 11.94 16.72
N ASN A 54 2.21 11.36 17.09
CA ASN A 54 0.92 12.08 17.19
C ASN A 54 0.57 12.92 15.94
N TYR A 55 0.96 12.44 14.76
CA TYR A 55 0.70 13.17 13.52
C TYR A 55 -0.76 12.96 13.10
N ASP A 56 -1.49 14.04 12.80
CA ASP A 56 -2.84 13.96 12.22
C ASP A 56 -2.73 13.47 10.77
N SER A 57 -2.54 12.16 10.62
CA SER A 57 -2.45 11.44 9.36
C SER A 57 -3.78 11.43 8.60
N LYS A 58 -4.84 12.05 9.16
CA LYS A 58 -6.20 11.99 8.65
C LYS A 58 -6.47 12.98 7.50
N LYS A 59 -5.50 13.82 7.14
CA LYS A 59 -5.65 14.84 6.08
C LYS A 59 -4.47 14.86 5.12
N CYS A 60 -4.56 14.08 4.04
CA CYS A 60 -3.86 14.47 2.81
C CYS A 60 -4.34 15.85 2.35
N PRO A 61 -3.50 16.70 1.71
CA PRO A 61 -2.08 16.50 1.37
C PRO A 61 -1.08 16.84 2.49
N SER A 62 -1.53 17.07 3.72
CA SER A 62 -0.75 17.83 4.70
C SER A 62 0.49 17.12 5.25
N ILE A 63 0.81 15.89 4.80
CA ILE A 63 1.94 15.08 5.29
C ILE A 63 3.26 15.83 5.03
N PRO A 64 3.91 16.37 6.08
CA PRO A 64 5.14 17.10 5.91
C PRO A 64 6.27 16.15 5.51
N PRO A 65 7.31 16.67 4.89
CA PRO A 65 8.43 15.83 4.53
C PRO A 65 9.27 15.53 5.79
N ALA A 66 9.14 14.32 6.31
CA ALA A 66 9.80 13.88 7.53
C ALA A 66 10.16 12.38 7.47
N THR A 67 10.96 11.92 8.43
CA THR A 67 11.11 10.50 8.70
C THR A 67 9.96 10.05 9.59
N TYR A 68 9.19 9.07 9.09
CA TYR A 68 8.11 8.46 9.83
C TYR A 68 8.57 7.11 10.37
N SER A 69 8.14 6.78 11.58
CA SER A 69 8.44 5.51 12.24
C SER A 69 7.15 4.92 12.80
N VAL A 70 7.01 3.61 12.61
CA VAL A 70 5.89 2.81 13.10
C VAL A 70 6.52 1.68 13.90
N SER A 71 6.25 1.65 15.20
CA SER A 71 6.76 0.62 16.10
C SER A 71 5.68 -0.42 16.40
N ASN A 72 6.06 -1.70 16.49
CA ASN A 72 5.18 -2.80 16.91
C ASN A 72 3.88 -2.95 16.09
N LEU A 73 3.97 -2.84 14.75
CA LEU A 73 2.81 -3.03 13.87
C LEU A 73 2.28 -4.48 13.95
N VAL A 74 1.11 -4.66 14.55
CA VAL A 74 0.37 -5.92 14.55
C VAL A 74 -0.85 -5.78 13.64
N LEU A 75 -0.84 -6.52 12.53
CA LEU A 75 -1.97 -6.59 11.60
C LEU A 75 -2.70 -7.92 11.78
N ASP A 76 -3.94 -7.85 12.27
CA ASP A 76 -4.82 -9.02 12.29
C ASP A 76 -5.47 -9.21 10.91
N VAL A 77 -4.86 -10.07 10.10
CA VAL A 77 -5.37 -10.43 8.78
C VAL A 77 -6.48 -11.46 8.97
N LYS A 78 -7.74 -10.99 8.99
CA LYS A 78 -8.89 -11.90 9.04
C LYS A 78 -8.86 -12.85 7.84
N LYS A 79 -8.98 -14.15 8.13
CA LYS A 79 -8.78 -15.32 7.24
C LYS A 79 -9.70 -15.42 6.01
N SER A 80 -10.41 -14.36 5.63
CA SER A 80 -11.40 -14.37 4.56
C SER A 80 -11.05 -13.34 3.49
N ILE A 81 -10.00 -13.60 2.73
CA ILE A 81 -9.95 -13.13 1.33
C ILE A 81 -10.23 -14.38 0.48
N PRO A 82 -11.51 -14.69 0.19
CA PRO A 82 -11.90 -15.94 -0.46
C PRO A 82 -11.20 -16.19 -1.81
N SER A 83 -10.66 -15.14 -2.41
CA SER A 83 -9.99 -15.13 -3.71
C SER A 83 -8.46 -15.36 -3.65
N ILE A 84 -7.82 -15.38 -2.48
CA ILE A 84 -6.37 -15.60 -2.36
C ILE A 84 -6.07 -16.92 -1.66
N ALA A 85 -5.79 -17.95 -2.44
CA ALA A 85 -5.29 -19.22 -1.91
C ALA A 85 -3.83 -19.09 -1.42
N ASP A 86 -3.44 -19.94 -0.48
CA ASP A 86 -2.08 -20.03 0.09
C ASP A 86 -0.97 -20.09 -0.96
N GLY A 87 0.22 -19.66 -0.58
CA GLY A 87 1.42 -19.74 -1.40
C GLY A 87 2.30 -18.49 -1.34
N GLN A 88 3.26 -18.44 -2.26
CA GLN A 88 4.23 -17.36 -2.33
C GLN A 88 3.75 -16.26 -3.28
N PHE A 89 3.85 -15.03 -2.82
CA PHE A 89 3.46 -13.83 -3.53
C PHE A 89 4.62 -12.83 -3.58
N ARG A 90 4.70 -12.11 -4.71
CA ARG A 90 5.51 -10.91 -4.86
C ARG A 90 4.59 -9.74 -5.10
N ILE A 91 4.74 -8.70 -4.30
CA ILE A 91 3.92 -7.50 -4.36
C ILE A 91 4.86 -6.32 -4.55
N ASN A 92 4.66 -5.61 -5.66
CA ASN A 92 5.33 -4.35 -5.93
C ASN A 92 4.29 -3.24 -5.81
N VAL A 93 4.60 -2.19 -5.08
CA VAL A 93 3.73 -1.01 -4.92
C VAL A 93 4.51 0.21 -5.35
N ASP A 94 4.09 0.84 -6.43
CA ASP A 94 4.62 2.13 -6.88
C ASP A 94 3.72 3.26 -6.40
N PHE A 95 4.31 4.24 -5.72
CA PHE A 95 3.63 5.47 -5.33
C PHE A 95 3.87 6.53 -6.38
N LEU A 96 2.79 7.05 -6.96
CA LEU A 96 2.80 7.98 -8.09
C LEU A 96 1.98 9.22 -7.73
N SER A 97 2.38 10.37 -8.25
CA SER A 97 1.59 11.60 -8.27
C SER A 97 1.65 12.22 -9.66
N ASN A 98 0.56 12.82 -10.15
CA ASN A 98 0.60 13.51 -11.44
C ASN A 98 1.44 14.78 -11.35
N ALA A 99 1.49 15.43 -10.17
CA ALA A 99 2.26 16.64 -9.93
C ALA A 99 3.78 16.37 -9.75
N ALA A 100 4.13 15.26 -9.10
CA ALA A 100 5.53 14.97 -8.72
C ALA A 100 6.15 13.76 -9.44
N GLY A 101 5.38 12.99 -10.20
CA GLY A 101 5.83 11.76 -10.85
C GLY A 101 5.97 10.59 -9.88
N HIS A 102 7.01 9.77 -10.06
CA HIS A 102 7.28 8.62 -9.17
C HIS A 102 7.81 9.11 -7.82
N LEU A 103 7.11 8.76 -6.75
CA LEU A 103 7.43 9.15 -5.37
C LEU A 103 8.27 8.10 -4.64
N GLY A 104 8.14 6.83 -5.03
CA GLY A 104 8.85 5.72 -4.41
C GLY A 104 8.20 4.38 -4.71
N CYS A 105 8.86 3.31 -4.30
CA CYS A 105 8.39 1.95 -4.50
C CYS A 105 8.62 1.08 -3.26
N LEU A 106 7.73 0.11 -3.04
CA LEU A 106 7.83 -0.90 -2.00
C LEU A 106 7.76 -2.29 -2.66
N TYR A 107 8.69 -3.16 -2.27
CA TYR A 107 8.75 -4.56 -2.71
C TYR A 107 8.55 -5.47 -1.51
N LEU A 108 7.60 -6.39 -1.61
CA LEU A 108 7.25 -7.34 -0.56
C LEU A 108 7.21 -8.76 -1.14
N ASP A 109 7.95 -9.66 -0.51
CA ASP A 109 7.85 -11.10 -0.74
C ASP A 109 7.12 -11.71 0.46
N VAL A 110 5.94 -12.28 0.22
CA VAL A 110 5.03 -12.79 1.26
C VAL A 110 4.74 -14.26 1.00
N ASN A 111 4.78 -15.08 2.05
CA ASN A 111 4.34 -16.48 1.99
C ASN A 111 3.11 -16.66 2.88
N LEU A 112 1.95 -16.82 2.26
CA LEU A 112 0.68 -17.04 2.95
C LEU A 112 0.51 -18.53 3.25
N LYS A 113 0.13 -18.85 4.49
CA LYS A 113 -0.08 -20.21 5.02
C LYS A 113 -1.41 -20.30 5.75
#